data_AF-A0A7R8W2K9-F1
#
_entry.id   AF-A0A7R8W2K9-F1
#
_cell.length_a   1.000
_cell.length_b   1.000
_cell.length_c   1.000
_cell.angle_alpha   90.00
_cell.angle_beta   90.00
_cell.angle_gamma   90.00
#
_symmetry.space_group_name_H-M   'P 1'
#
loop_
_entity.id
_entity.type
_entity.pdbx_description
1 polymer ?
#
loop_
_entity_poly.entity_id
_entity_poly.type
_entity_poly.pdbx_seq_one_letter_code
_entity_poly.pdbx_strand_id
1 'polypeptide(L)'
;IINKNGGKAPLTYHQFQTVIASMECPPPAEPTVNHKFLKACYTPVQDDHDELYGVPTLEELGFDTQGLRPPLWQGGESEALARLERHLERKAWVASFGRPKMTPHSLLASQTGLSPYLRFGCLSTRLFYYQLTDLYKKVHSNVILPSAPSSSQWYLPIGVVSQYPEHGLIHPLALHDLRD
;
A
#
# COMPACT_ATOMS: atom_id res chain seq x y z
N ILE A 1 15.54 3.07 -12.91
CA ILE A 1 14.76 4.14 -13.59
C ILE A 1 15.68 5.20 -14.19
N ILE A 2 16.42 5.99 -13.41
CA ILE A 2 17.33 7.04 -13.92
C ILE A 2 18.30 6.52 -15.00
N ASN A 3 18.99 5.40 -14.73
CA ASN A 3 19.92 4.80 -15.69
C ASN A 3 19.23 4.36 -17.00
N LYS A 4 17.98 3.88 -16.92
CA LYS A 4 17.18 3.48 -18.09
C LYS A 4 16.61 4.68 -18.86
N ASN A 5 16.59 5.86 -18.24
CA ASN A 5 16.12 7.12 -18.83
C ASN A 5 17.29 8.06 -19.18
N GLY A 6 18.41 7.50 -19.66
CA GLY A 6 19.56 8.28 -20.11
C GLY A 6 20.22 9.15 -19.02
N GLY A 7 20.18 8.70 -17.76
CA GLY A 7 20.77 9.42 -16.63
C GLY A 7 19.92 10.57 -16.08
N LYS A 8 18.68 10.75 -16.56
CA LYS A 8 17.78 11.82 -16.11
C LYS A 8 16.54 11.27 -15.42
N ALA A 9 15.97 12.01 -14.48
CA ALA A 9 14.66 11.69 -13.94
C ALA A 9 13.58 11.95 -15.01
N PRO A 10 12.58 11.05 -15.17
CA PRO A 10 11.44 11.32 -16.04
C PRO A 10 10.66 12.51 -15.51
N LEU A 11 10.29 13.44 -16.40
CA LEU A 11 9.62 14.70 -16.02
C LEU A 11 8.10 14.60 -16.06
N THR A 12 7.57 13.54 -16.67
CA THR A 12 6.14 13.27 -16.73
C THR A 12 5.84 11.86 -16.23
N TYR A 13 4.62 11.68 -15.71
CA TYR A 13 4.15 10.37 -15.28
C TYR A 13 4.12 9.35 -16.43
N HIS A 14 3.75 9.80 -17.65
CA HIS A 14 3.78 8.94 -18.83
C HIS A 14 5.20 8.45 -19.15
N GLN A 15 6.20 9.34 -19.13
CA GLN A 15 7.60 8.95 -19.33
C GLN A 15 8.05 7.94 -18.26
N PHE A 16 7.66 8.16 -17.00
CA PHE A 16 7.93 7.23 -15.91
C PHE A 16 7.30 5.86 -16.15
N GLN A 17 6.03 5.80 -16.57
CA GLN A 17 5.35 4.55 -16.92
C GLN A 17 6.05 3.83 -18.09
N THR A 18 6.46 4.55 -19.14
CA THR A 18 7.19 3.97 -20.28
C THR A 18 8.52 3.35 -19.84
N VAL A 19 9.28 4.04 -18.98
CA VAL A 19 10.55 3.53 -18.47
C VAL A 19 10.32 2.28 -17.62
N ILE A 20 9.35 2.31 -16.72
CA ILE A 20 9.00 1.15 -15.87
C ILE A 20 8.57 -0.04 -16.73
N ALA A 21 7.74 0.17 -17.76
CA ALA A 21 7.28 -0.91 -18.64
C ALA A 21 8.43 -1.68 -19.35
N SER A 22 9.60 -1.06 -19.49
CA SER A 22 10.81 -1.67 -20.07
C SER A 22 11.70 -2.41 -19.06
N MET A 23 11.36 -2.38 -17.77
CA MET A 23 12.13 -2.99 -16.70
C MET A 23 11.62 -4.42 -16.40
N GLU A 24 12.35 -5.17 -15.59
CA GLU A 24 11.84 -6.44 -15.03
C GLU A 24 10.93 -6.17 -13.84
N CYS A 25 9.95 -7.04 -13.61
CA CYS A 25 9.09 -6.91 -12.42
C CYS A 25 9.91 -6.81 -11.14
N PRO A 26 9.44 -6.05 -10.13
CA PRO A 26 10.15 -5.93 -8.87
C PRO A 26 10.28 -7.32 -8.24
N PRO A 27 11.33 -7.60 -7.45
CA PRO A 27 11.43 -8.88 -6.74
C PRO A 27 10.22 -9.07 -5.81
N PRO A 28 9.86 -10.33 -5.50
CA PRO A 28 8.79 -10.62 -4.54
C PRO A 28 9.07 -9.99 -3.17
N ALA A 29 8.02 -9.87 -2.36
CA ALA A 29 8.19 -9.53 -0.96
C ALA A 29 8.98 -10.64 -0.25
N GLU A 30 9.87 -10.26 0.66
CA GLU A 30 10.58 -11.21 1.49
C GLU A 30 9.59 -11.98 2.39
N PRO A 31 9.90 -13.24 2.74
CA PRO A 31 9.05 -14.02 3.63
C PRO A 31 8.98 -13.39 5.02
N THR A 32 7.83 -13.53 5.67
CA THR A 32 7.62 -13.08 7.06
C THR A 32 8.60 -13.77 8.00
N VAL A 33 9.24 -12.98 8.85
CA VAL A 33 10.10 -13.49 9.93
C VAL A 33 9.26 -14.33 10.88
N ASN A 34 9.71 -15.55 11.16
CA ASN A 34 9.04 -16.47 12.07
C ASN A 34 10.07 -17.19 12.96
N HIS A 35 9.61 -17.96 13.93
CA HIS A 35 10.51 -18.70 14.83
C HIS A 35 11.49 -19.64 14.10
N LYS A 36 11.09 -20.21 12.95
CA LYS A 36 11.99 -21.05 12.14
C LYS A 36 13.09 -20.24 11.45
N PHE A 37 12.79 -19.00 11.06
CA PHE A 37 13.76 -18.06 10.51
C PHE A 37 14.80 -17.66 11.56
N LEU A 38 14.35 -17.36 12.78
CA LEU A 38 15.22 -16.93 13.88
C LEU A 38 16.14 -18.05 14.41
N LYS A 39 15.74 -19.33 14.30
CA LYS A 39 16.53 -20.49 14.75
C LYS A 39 16.98 -20.33 16.22
N ALA A 40 18.28 -20.23 16.47
CA ALA A 40 18.88 -20.04 17.78
C ALA A 40 19.21 -18.58 18.10
N CYS A 41 18.81 -17.64 17.24
CA CYS A 41 18.91 -16.22 17.53
C CYS A 41 17.96 -15.90 18.69
N TYR A 42 18.49 -15.25 19.71
CA TYR A 42 17.71 -14.79 20.85
C TYR A 42 17.99 -13.32 21.08
N THR A 43 16.98 -12.59 21.55
CA THR A 43 17.13 -11.21 21.99
C THR A 43 17.22 -11.23 23.52
N PRO A 44 18.35 -10.85 24.14
CA PRO A 44 18.42 -10.71 25.58
C PRO A 44 17.47 -9.58 26.02
N VAL A 45 16.58 -9.89 26.97
CA VAL A 45 15.65 -8.92 27.57
C VAL A 45 15.88 -8.98 29.08
N GLN A 46 16.05 -7.81 29.70
CA GLN A 46 16.23 -7.65 31.15
C GLN A 46 14.92 -7.17 31.78
N ASP A 47 14.79 -7.30 33.10
CA ASP A 47 13.56 -6.95 33.82
C ASP A 47 13.25 -5.44 33.76
N ASP A 48 14.26 -4.59 33.56
CA ASP A 48 14.16 -3.13 33.40
C ASP A 48 13.99 -2.69 31.94
N HIS A 49 13.73 -3.62 31.01
CA HIS A 49 13.63 -3.31 29.58
C HIS A 49 12.57 -2.26 29.26
N ASP A 50 11.39 -2.36 29.86
CA ASP A 50 10.29 -1.43 29.58
C ASP A 50 10.58 -0.02 30.11
N GLU A 51 11.32 0.09 31.21
CA GLU A 51 11.75 1.38 31.77
C GLU A 51 12.81 2.06 30.89
N LEU A 52 13.71 1.28 30.27
CA LEU A 52 14.82 1.80 29.48
C LEU A 52 14.54 1.94 27.97
N TYR A 53 13.72 1.06 27.41
CA TYR A 53 13.52 0.91 25.96
C TYR A 53 12.05 0.79 25.55
N GLY A 54 11.11 0.90 26.50
CA GLY A 54 9.68 0.89 26.23
C GLY A 54 9.25 2.00 25.28
N VAL A 55 8.14 1.77 24.56
CA VAL A 55 7.54 2.80 23.69
C VAL A 55 6.83 3.82 24.57
N PRO A 56 7.20 5.12 24.51
CA PRO A 56 6.61 6.13 25.38
C PRO A 56 5.15 6.42 24.99
N THR A 57 4.37 6.76 26.01
CA THR A 57 3.00 7.26 25.89
C THR A 57 2.98 8.72 25.41
N LEU A 58 1.81 9.22 25.00
CA LEU A 58 1.66 10.62 24.60
C LEU A 58 1.84 11.56 25.81
N GLU A 59 1.40 11.14 26.98
CA GLU A 59 1.55 11.86 28.24
C GLU A 59 3.03 11.99 28.65
N GLU A 60 3.81 10.92 28.51
CA GLU A 60 5.26 10.92 28.76
C GLU A 60 6.03 11.81 27.77
N LEU A 61 5.51 11.97 26.54
CA LEU A 61 6.02 12.92 25.57
C LEU A 61 5.57 14.37 25.84
N GLY A 62 4.74 14.60 26.87
CA GLY A 62 4.28 15.92 27.29
C GLY A 62 3.03 16.43 26.57
N PHE A 63 2.27 15.56 25.90
CA PHE A 63 1.01 15.93 25.25
C PHE A 63 -0.18 15.81 26.21
N ASP A 64 -1.12 16.76 26.10
CA ASP A 64 -2.42 16.65 26.76
C ASP A 64 -3.32 15.69 25.97
N THR A 65 -3.72 14.61 26.62
CA THR A 65 -4.58 13.57 26.03
C THR A 65 -6.05 13.71 26.43
N GLN A 66 -6.41 14.72 27.23
CA GLN A 66 -7.79 14.96 27.62
C GLN A 66 -8.67 15.30 26.42
N GLY A 67 -9.77 14.56 26.26
CA GLY A 67 -10.73 14.79 25.19
C GLY A 67 -10.31 14.29 23.80
N LEU A 68 -9.20 13.55 23.68
CA LEU A 68 -8.84 12.90 22.43
C LEU A 68 -9.91 11.88 22.02
N ARG A 69 -10.34 11.95 20.76
CA ARG A 69 -11.22 10.95 20.17
C ARG A 69 -10.42 9.69 19.84
N PRO A 70 -11.06 8.51 19.83
CA PRO A 70 -10.41 7.29 19.35
C PRO A 70 -9.81 7.52 17.95
N PRO A 71 -8.58 7.06 17.69
CA PRO A 71 -7.92 7.30 16.42
C PRO A 71 -8.68 6.58 15.30
N LEU A 72 -9.01 7.32 14.26
CA LEU A 72 -9.65 6.79 13.05
C LEU A 72 -8.73 5.82 12.27
N TRP A 73 -7.42 6.01 12.44
CA TRP A 73 -6.36 5.22 11.82
C TRP A 73 -5.49 4.63 12.91
N GLN A 74 -5.75 3.37 13.23
CA GLN A 74 -4.88 2.61 14.12
C GLN A 74 -3.58 2.27 13.40
N GLY A 75 -2.45 2.51 14.04
CA GLY A 75 -1.13 2.22 13.47
C GLY A 75 -0.78 0.73 13.50
N GLY A 76 0.37 0.38 12.91
CA GLY A 76 0.98 -0.95 13.01
C GLY A 76 0.71 -1.86 11.82
N GLU A 77 1.56 -2.89 11.70
CA GLU A 77 1.52 -3.89 10.63
C GLU A 77 0.23 -4.73 10.67
N SER A 78 -0.23 -5.11 11.86
CA SER A 78 -1.43 -5.93 12.02
C SER A 78 -2.68 -5.26 11.43
N GLU A 79 -2.90 -3.97 11.73
CA GLU A 79 -4.01 -3.21 11.13
C GLU A 79 -3.80 -3.01 9.62
N ALA A 80 -2.55 -2.81 9.19
CA ALA A 80 -2.22 -2.65 7.77
C ALA A 80 -2.63 -3.87 6.94
N LEU A 81 -2.31 -5.08 7.42
CA LEU A 81 -2.67 -6.33 6.76
C LEU A 81 -4.19 -6.56 6.79
N ALA A 82 -4.86 -6.27 7.91
CA ALA A 82 -6.32 -6.37 8.00
C ALA A 82 -7.04 -5.38 7.06
N ARG A 83 -6.50 -4.18 6.85
CA ARG A 83 -7.03 -3.23 5.86
C ARG A 83 -6.72 -3.65 4.42
N LEU A 84 -5.58 -4.28 4.18
CA LEU A 84 -5.22 -4.80 2.86
C LEU A 84 -6.19 -5.89 2.39
N GLU A 85 -6.53 -6.83 3.26
CA GLU A 85 -7.52 -7.87 2.96
C GLU A 85 -8.87 -7.25 2.55
N ARG A 86 -9.43 -6.38 3.40
CA ARG A 86 -10.67 -5.63 3.11
C ARG A 86 -10.57 -4.79 1.83
N HIS A 87 -9.40 -4.21 1.55
CA HIS A 87 -9.16 -3.46 0.32
C HIS A 87 -9.28 -4.34 -0.91
N LEU A 88 -8.66 -5.52 -0.89
CA LEU A 88 -8.69 -6.46 -2.01
C LEU A 88 -10.07 -7.08 -2.19
N GLU A 89 -10.79 -7.40 -1.11
CA GLU A 89 -12.19 -7.86 -1.17
C GLU A 89 -13.09 -6.83 -1.87
N ARG A 90 -12.99 -5.56 -1.47
CA ARG A 90 -13.74 -4.46 -2.11
C ARG A 90 -13.39 -4.34 -3.60
N LYS A 91 -12.10 -4.48 -3.97
CA LYS A 91 -11.65 -4.44 -5.37
C LYS A 91 -12.15 -5.63 -6.17
N ALA A 92 -12.14 -6.83 -5.58
CA ALA A 92 -12.70 -8.04 -6.19
C ALA A 92 -14.18 -7.85 -6.48
N TRP A 93 -14.94 -7.36 -5.50
CA TRP A 93 -16.37 -7.07 -5.65
C TRP A 93 -16.64 -6.04 -6.75
N VAL A 94 -15.91 -4.93 -6.77
CA VAL A 94 -16.02 -3.90 -7.83
C VAL A 94 -15.76 -4.49 -9.21
N ALA A 95 -14.72 -5.31 -9.34
CA ALA A 95 -14.34 -5.90 -10.62
C ALA A 95 -15.36 -6.95 -11.11
N SER A 96 -16.08 -7.62 -10.21
CA SER A 96 -17.12 -8.59 -10.52
C SER A 96 -18.52 -7.98 -10.73
N PHE A 97 -18.87 -6.90 -10.01
CA PHE A 97 -20.27 -6.44 -9.89
C PHE A 97 -20.53 -4.97 -10.26
N GLY A 98 -19.51 -4.24 -10.74
CA GLY A 98 -19.70 -2.97 -11.45
C GLY A 98 -19.05 -1.75 -10.82
N ARG A 99 -19.00 -0.68 -11.62
CA ARG A 99 -18.27 0.56 -11.29
C ARG A 99 -18.81 1.22 -10.02
N PRO A 100 -17.97 1.49 -8.99
CA PRO A 100 -18.40 2.22 -7.82
C PRO A 100 -18.78 3.64 -8.22
N LYS A 101 -20.01 4.05 -7.88
CA LYS A 101 -20.46 5.44 -8.03
C LYS A 101 -19.82 6.28 -6.93
N MET A 102 -19.29 7.45 -7.30
CA MET A 102 -18.78 8.41 -6.34
C MET A 102 -19.94 8.89 -5.46
N THR A 103 -19.77 8.80 -4.13
CA THR A 103 -20.74 9.25 -3.14
C THR A 103 -20.08 10.23 -2.17
N PRO A 104 -20.83 11.08 -1.45
CA PRO A 104 -20.26 11.95 -0.41
C PRO A 104 -19.45 11.18 0.66
N HIS A 105 -19.79 9.90 0.91
CA HIS A 105 -19.04 9.00 1.80
C HIS A 105 -17.64 8.65 1.26
N SER A 106 -17.37 8.85 -0.03
CA SER A 106 -16.05 8.66 -0.64
C SER A 106 -15.04 9.76 -0.27
N LEU A 107 -15.52 10.88 0.27
CA LEU A 107 -14.68 11.98 0.80
C LEU A 107 -14.21 11.72 2.24
N LEU A 108 -14.84 10.77 2.94
CA LEU A 108 -14.45 10.35 4.27
C LEU A 108 -13.29 9.35 4.20
N ALA A 109 -12.53 9.26 5.29
CA ALA A 109 -11.47 8.27 5.41
C ALA A 109 -12.02 6.86 5.11
N SER A 110 -11.54 6.26 4.03
CA SER A 110 -11.97 4.91 3.67
C SER A 110 -11.48 3.91 4.72
N GLN A 111 -12.38 3.03 5.16
CA GLN A 111 -12.03 1.87 5.99
C GLN A 111 -11.05 0.92 5.27
N THR A 112 -10.90 1.05 3.94
CA THR A 112 -9.94 0.29 3.12
C THR A 112 -8.75 1.13 2.65
N GLY A 113 -8.56 2.35 3.14
CA GLY A 113 -7.42 3.15 2.71
C GLY A 113 -6.12 2.59 3.29
N LEU A 114 -5.06 2.62 2.48
CA LEU A 114 -3.76 2.01 2.80
C LEU A 114 -2.61 3.03 2.87
N SER A 115 -2.87 4.28 2.49
CA SER A 115 -1.82 5.31 2.34
C SER A 115 -0.96 5.56 3.58
N PRO A 116 -1.48 5.58 4.83
CA PRO A 116 -0.63 5.78 6.00
C PRO A 116 0.31 4.60 6.22
N TYR A 117 -0.17 3.38 6.02
CA TYR A 117 0.61 2.16 6.22
C TYR A 117 1.72 1.99 5.18
N LEU A 118 1.48 2.41 3.94
CA LEU A 118 2.52 2.49 2.92
C LEU A 118 3.56 3.58 3.27
N ARG A 119 3.14 4.71 3.83
CA ARG A 119 4.03 5.82 4.21
C ARG A 119 4.93 5.46 5.40
N PHE A 120 4.40 4.77 6.40
CA PHE A 120 5.13 4.35 7.61
C PHE A 120 5.83 2.98 7.45
N GLY A 121 5.64 2.30 6.32
CA GLY A 121 6.25 0.99 6.08
C GLY A 121 5.58 -0.18 6.82
N CYS A 122 4.46 0.07 7.51
CA CYS A 122 3.62 -0.98 8.11
C CYS A 122 3.05 -1.93 7.05
N LEU A 123 2.93 -1.49 5.80
CA LEU A 123 2.59 -2.34 4.66
C LEU A 123 3.71 -2.31 3.62
N SER A 124 4.21 -3.50 3.25
CA SER A 124 5.16 -3.65 2.15
C SER A 124 4.52 -3.29 0.81
N THR A 125 5.11 -2.33 0.10
CA THR A 125 4.69 -1.96 -1.26
C THR A 125 4.81 -3.12 -2.25
N ARG A 126 5.83 -3.98 -2.07
CA ARG A 126 6.00 -5.20 -2.88
C ARG A 126 4.86 -6.19 -2.63
N LEU A 127 4.50 -6.42 -1.37
CA LEU A 127 3.39 -7.31 -1.01
C LEU A 127 2.07 -6.81 -1.64
N PHE A 128 1.78 -5.52 -1.48
CA PHE A 128 0.59 -4.90 -2.06
C PHE A 128 0.54 -5.05 -3.59
N TYR A 129 1.64 -4.75 -4.28
CA TYR A 129 1.76 -4.89 -5.73
C TYR A 129 1.42 -6.30 -6.21
N TYR A 130 2.00 -7.33 -5.57
CA TYR A 130 1.79 -8.72 -5.97
C TYR A 130 0.38 -9.22 -5.68
N GLN A 131 -0.18 -8.92 -4.50
CA GLN A 131 -1.55 -9.32 -4.19
C GLN A 131 -2.58 -8.67 -5.12
N LEU A 132 -2.38 -7.39 -5.49
CA LEU A 132 -3.23 -6.71 -6.46
C LEU A 132 -3.08 -7.33 -7.87
N THR A 133 -1.86 -7.67 -8.26
CA THR A 133 -1.57 -8.34 -9.54
C THR A 133 -2.25 -9.71 -9.61
N ASP A 134 -2.21 -10.49 -8.53
CA ASP A 134 -2.84 -11.80 -8.46
C ASP A 134 -4.36 -11.71 -8.46
N LEU A 135 -4.94 -10.73 -7.75
CA LEU A 135 -6.36 -10.44 -7.83
C LEU A 135 -6.77 -10.10 -9.27
N TYR A 136 -6.00 -9.24 -9.94
CA TYR A 136 -6.27 -8.87 -11.33
C TYR A 136 -6.29 -10.09 -12.25
N LYS A 137 -5.24 -10.94 -12.18
CA LYS A 137 -5.14 -12.18 -12.97
C LYS A 137 -6.32 -13.12 -12.72
N LYS A 138 -6.74 -13.27 -11.46
CA LYS A 138 -7.90 -14.11 -11.09
C LYS A 138 -9.18 -13.60 -11.73
N VAL A 139 -9.46 -12.29 -11.63
CA VAL A 139 -10.68 -11.70 -12.17
C VAL A 139 -10.69 -11.67 -13.71
N HIS A 140 -9.53 -11.50 -14.35
CA HIS A 140 -9.41 -11.38 -15.81
C HIS A 140 -8.92 -12.68 -16.48
N SER A 141 -9.00 -13.82 -15.80
CA SER A 141 -8.58 -15.13 -16.31
C SER A 141 -9.39 -15.67 -17.51
N ASN A 142 -10.44 -14.97 -17.93
CA ASN A 142 -11.14 -15.20 -19.21
C ASN A 142 -10.54 -14.43 -20.40
N VAL A 143 -9.44 -13.70 -20.22
CA VAL A 143 -8.69 -13.06 -21.32
C VAL A 143 -7.42 -13.86 -21.55
N ILE A 144 -7.32 -14.52 -22.70
CA ILE A 144 -6.11 -15.22 -23.14
C ILE A 144 -4.96 -14.20 -23.17
N LEU A 145 -4.04 -14.28 -22.20
CA LEU A 145 -2.77 -13.57 -22.28
C LEU A 145 -1.84 -14.37 -23.20
N PRO A 146 -1.30 -13.79 -24.29
CA PRO A 146 -0.41 -14.52 -25.18
C PRO A 146 0.86 -14.93 -24.42
N SER A 147 1.23 -16.19 -24.59
CA SER A 147 2.42 -16.83 -24.00
C SER A 147 3.71 -16.29 -24.61
N ALA A 148 4.18 -15.12 -24.15
CA ALA A 148 5.53 -14.62 -24.38
C ALA A 148 5.92 -13.62 -23.28
N PRO A 149 7.22 -13.54 -22.90
CA PRO A 149 7.70 -12.50 -21.99
C PRO A 149 7.78 -11.18 -22.78
N SER A 150 6.64 -10.54 -23.01
CA SER A 150 6.59 -9.19 -23.59
C SER A 150 6.41 -8.15 -22.48
N SER A 151 6.78 -6.91 -22.77
CA SER A 151 6.70 -5.67 -21.98
C SER A 151 5.32 -5.36 -21.33
N SER A 152 4.38 -6.29 -21.42
CA SER A 152 3.00 -6.29 -20.95
C SER A 152 2.85 -6.54 -19.43
N GLN A 153 3.90 -7.04 -18.75
CA GLN A 153 3.82 -7.42 -17.33
C GLN A 153 3.59 -6.22 -16.39
N TRP A 154 4.00 -5.01 -16.82
CA TRP A 154 3.77 -3.76 -16.10
C TRP A 154 2.43 -3.09 -16.39
N TYR A 155 1.85 -3.34 -17.58
CA TYR A 155 0.58 -2.72 -17.95
C TYR A 155 -0.58 -3.20 -17.08
N LEU A 156 -0.49 -4.39 -16.50
CA LEU A 156 -1.50 -4.95 -15.60
C LEU A 156 -1.61 -4.15 -14.27
N PRO A 157 -0.52 -3.97 -13.48
CA PRO A 157 -0.58 -3.14 -12.27
C PRO A 157 -0.65 -1.64 -12.55
N ILE A 158 -0.01 -1.12 -13.61
CA ILE A 158 -0.11 0.31 -13.98
C ILE A 158 -1.54 0.67 -14.40
N GLY A 159 -2.21 -0.21 -15.15
CA GLY A 159 -3.61 -0.05 -15.54
C GLY A 159 -4.55 -0.03 -14.34
N VAL A 160 -4.34 -0.88 -13.33
CA VAL A 160 -5.17 -0.90 -12.11
C VAL A 160 -4.93 0.33 -11.23
N VAL A 161 -3.68 0.76 -11.04
CA VAL A 161 -3.37 2.00 -10.30
C VAL A 161 -3.94 3.23 -11.04
N SER A 162 -3.95 3.22 -12.38
CA SER A 162 -4.49 4.31 -13.19
C SER A 162 -6.02 4.28 -13.33
N GLN A 163 -6.67 3.11 -13.27
CA GLN A 163 -8.11 2.95 -13.45
C GLN A 163 -8.90 3.16 -12.15
N TYR A 164 -8.21 3.22 -11.00
CA TYR A 164 -8.82 3.44 -9.70
C TYR A 164 -7.99 4.43 -8.88
N PRO A 165 -8.30 5.75 -8.94
CA PRO A 165 -7.56 6.75 -8.17
C PRO A 165 -7.56 6.39 -6.68
N GLU A 166 -6.38 6.41 -6.09
CA GLU A 166 -6.09 6.14 -4.69
C GLU A 166 -7.03 6.93 -3.76
N HIS A 167 -7.78 6.23 -2.92
CA HIS A 167 -8.51 6.83 -1.81
C HIS A 167 -7.53 7.07 -0.65
N GLY A 168 -6.72 8.11 -0.79
CA GLY A 168 -5.90 8.68 0.28
C GLY A 168 -6.76 9.34 1.35
N LEU A 169 -6.10 9.68 2.48
CA LEU A 169 -6.66 10.27 3.71
C LEU A 169 -7.65 11.43 3.50
N ILE A 170 -7.54 12.13 2.37
CA ILE A 170 -8.49 13.06 1.78
C ILE A 170 -8.49 12.73 0.28
N HIS A 171 -9.65 12.72 -0.39
CA HIS A 171 -9.71 12.50 -1.84
C HIS A 171 -8.77 13.50 -2.55
N PRO A 172 -7.94 13.10 -3.53
CA PRO A 172 -6.98 14.00 -4.17
C PRO A 172 -7.59 15.31 -4.72
N LEU A 173 -8.87 15.28 -5.10
CA LEU A 173 -9.63 16.48 -5.50
C LEU A 173 -9.90 17.45 -4.33
N ALA A 174 -10.15 16.97 -3.12
CA ALA A 174 -10.38 17.82 -1.94
C ALA A 174 -9.08 18.46 -1.41
N LEU A 175 -7.91 17.97 -1.82
CA LEU A 175 -6.62 18.63 -1.59
C LEU A 175 -6.35 19.78 -2.58
N HIS A 176 -7.03 19.78 -3.73
CA HIS A 176 -6.91 20.84 -4.74
C HIS A 176 -7.76 22.08 -4.38
N ASP A 177 -8.92 21.87 -3.74
CA ASP A 177 -9.83 22.94 -3.28
C ASP A 177 -9.36 23.64 -1.99
N LEU A 178 -8.35 23.12 -1.29
CA LEU A 178 -7.76 23.75 -0.09
C LEU A 178 -6.55 24.62 -0.39
N ARG A 179 -6.28 24.88 -1.67
CA ARG A 179 -5.13 25.66 -2.15
C ARG A 179 -5.48 27.00 -2.79
N ASP A 180 -6.75 27.40 -2.75
CA ASP A 180 -7.24 28.73 -3.14
C ASP A 180 -7.86 29.45 -1.93
#